data_AF-A0AAE8SMY5-F1
#
_entry.id   AF-A0AAE8SMY5-F1
#
_cell.length_a   1.000
_cell.length_b   1.000
_cell.length_c   1.000
_cell.angle_alpha   90.00
_cell.angle_beta   90.00
_cell.angle_gamma   90.00
#
_symmetry.space_group_name_H-M   'P 1'
#
loop_
_entity.id
_entity.type
_entity.pdbx_description
1 polymer ?
#
loop_
_entity_poly.entity_id
_entity_poly.type
_entity_poly.pdbx_seq_one_letter_code
_entity_poly.pdbx_strand_id
1 'polypeptide(L)'
;MLISFIIWTICSARFETSPSNGLSVAVIFIYFFHYDIAYTPLVLAYPTEILQYSIRSKGLSLTFIAIYSSLVILSFVNPIALEAIGWKYYIVFCWTTGVSVVVNFLLLPETKGLSLEEIEGLFRDKDVVNGADGSAKLEGGEVSHVDVKY
;
A
#
# COMPACT_ATOMS: atom_id res chain seq x y z
N MET A 1 4.85 10.46 -7.31
CA MET A 1 5.70 9.46 -6.65
C MET A 1 6.74 8.84 -7.58
N LEU A 2 6.35 7.98 -8.53
CA LEU A 2 7.29 7.27 -9.42
C LEU A 2 8.16 8.21 -10.27
N ILE A 3 7.54 9.20 -10.93
CA ILE A 3 8.28 10.17 -11.77
C ILE A 3 9.29 10.98 -10.92
N SER A 4 8.86 11.44 -9.73
CA SER A 4 9.71 12.18 -8.80
C SER A 4 10.92 11.35 -8.35
N PHE A 5 10.74 10.04 -8.15
CA PHE A 5 11.80 9.13 -7.75
C PHE A 5 12.79 8.79 -8.88
N ILE A 6 12.32 8.74 -10.13
CA ILE A 6 13.18 8.66 -11.32
C ILE A 6 14.06 9.91 -11.43
N ILE A 7 13.48 11.10 -11.25
CA ILE A 7 14.23 12.37 -11.30
C ILE A 7 15.30 12.40 -10.19
N TRP A 8 14.96 11.92 -8.98
CA TRP A 8 15.93 11.77 -7.89
C TRP A 8 17.09 10.83 -8.23
N THR A 9 16.79 9.70 -8.87
CA THR A 9 17.80 8.73 -9.30
C THR A 9 18.74 9.33 -10.35
N ILE A 10 18.21 10.09 -11.31
CA ILE A 10 19.02 10.80 -12.32
C ILE A 10 19.90 11.88 -11.67
N CYS A 11 19.37 12.64 -10.69
CA CYS A 11 20.15 13.62 -9.94
C CYS A 11 21.28 12.95 -9.15
N SER A 12 21.00 11.81 -8.52
CA SER A 12 21.99 11.03 -7.78
C SER A 12 23.12 10.49 -8.69
N ALA A 13 22.80 10.05 -9.90
CA ALA A 13 23.81 9.65 -10.89
C ALA A 13 24.66 10.85 -11.35
N ARG A 14 24.05 12.03 -11.53
CA ARG A 14 24.78 13.25 -11.92
C ARG A 14 25.66 13.80 -10.81
N PHE A 15 25.30 13.55 -9.55
CA PHE A 15 26.06 13.97 -8.38
C PHE A 15 27.48 13.38 -8.36
N GLU A 16 27.68 12.17 -8.87
CA GLU A 16 29.02 11.56 -9.00
C GLU A 16 29.91 12.29 -10.01
N THR A 17 29.32 12.83 -11.09
CA THR A 17 30.06 13.55 -12.14
C THR A 17 30.23 15.04 -11.86
N SER A 18 29.33 15.65 -11.10
CA SER A 18 29.36 17.08 -10.77
C SER A 18 28.61 17.30 -9.45
N PRO A 19 29.31 17.55 -8.34
CA PRO A 19 28.69 17.69 -7.03
C PRO A 19 27.90 19.01 -6.95
N SER A 20 26.61 18.94 -7.28
CA SER A 20 25.65 20.01 -7.04
C SER A 20 24.70 19.61 -5.90
N ASN A 21 24.94 20.18 -4.71
CA ASN A 21 24.19 19.82 -3.50
C ASN A 21 22.74 20.35 -3.55
N GLY A 22 22.52 21.54 -4.12
CA GLY A 22 21.22 22.22 -4.05
C GLY A 22 20.10 21.54 -4.86
N LEU A 23 20.39 21.09 -6.08
CA LEU A 23 19.37 20.49 -6.94
C LEU A 23 18.91 19.13 -6.42
N SER A 24 19.85 18.31 -5.96
CA SER A 24 19.54 17.02 -5.34
C SER A 24 18.61 17.24 -4.15
N VAL A 25 19.01 18.06 -3.17
CA VAL A 25 18.20 18.32 -1.96
C VAL A 25 16.78 18.79 -2.30
N ALA A 26 16.59 19.66 -3.29
CA ALA A 26 15.24 20.08 -3.70
C ALA A 26 14.37 18.91 -4.21
N VAL A 27 14.96 18.00 -4.99
CA VAL A 27 14.24 16.87 -5.59
C VAL A 27 13.80 15.84 -4.54
N ILE A 28 14.57 15.61 -3.47
CA ILE A 28 14.13 14.71 -2.39
C ILE A 28 12.97 15.26 -1.59
N PHE A 29 12.92 16.58 -1.36
CA PHE A 29 11.75 17.20 -0.73
C PHE A 29 10.50 17.06 -1.59
N ILE A 30 10.62 17.18 -2.91
CA ILE A 30 9.49 16.92 -3.83
C ILE A 30 9.05 15.46 -3.76
N TYR A 31 9.99 14.52 -3.64
CA TYR A 31 9.66 13.12 -3.42
C TYR A 31 8.92 12.93 -2.08
N PHE A 32 9.45 13.41 -0.96
CA PHE A 32 8.80 13.29 0.34
C PHE A 32 7.40 13.93 0.36
N PHE A 33 7.22 15.08 -0.29
CA PHE A 33 5.91 15.71 -0.43
C PHE A 33 4.86 14.78 -1.07
N HIS A 34 5.23 14.11 -2.17
CA HIS A 34 4.33 13.17 -2.84
C HIS A 34 4.11 11.89 -2.00
N TYR A 35 5.08 11.51 -1.17
CA TYR A 35 5.03 10.31 -0.33
C TYR A 35 4.02 10.53 0.80
N ASP A 36 4.11 11.67 1.46
CA ASP A 36 3.26 12.00 2.59
C ASP A 36 1.82 12.32 2.19
N ILE A 37 1.59 12.95 1.03
CA ILE A 37 0.23 13.31 0.61
C ILE A 37 -0.58 12.13 0.05
N ALA A 38 0.09 11.17 -0.61
CA ALA A 38 -0.58 10.12 -1.35
C ALA A 38 -0.35 8.74 -0.72
N TYR A 39 0.90 8.34 -0.51
CA TYR A 39 1.22 6.96 -0.14
C TYR A 39 0.96 6.68 1.34
N THR A 40 1.44 7.56 2.23
CA THR A 40 1.27 7.43 3.67
C THR A 40 -0.20 7.29 4.11
N PRO A 41 -1.14 8.16 3.68
CA PRO A 41 -2.55 7.98 4.04
C PRO A 41 -3.17 6.76 3.36
N LEU A 42 -2.78 6.42 2.12
CA LEU A 42 -3.33 5.27 1.39
C LEU A 42 -3.03 3.94 2.12
N VAL A 43 -1.80 3.76 2.60
CA VAL A 43 -1.37 2.52 3.29
C VAL A 43 -2.16 2.28 4.58
N LEU A 44 -2.60 3.34 5.26
CA LEU A 44 -3.37 3.23 6.51
C LEU A 44 -4.88 3.25 6.28
N ALA A 45 -5.37 4.05 5.33
CA ALA A 45 -6.80 4.17 5.02
C ALA A 45 -7.34 2.89 4.37
N TYR A 46 -6.58 2.32 3.42
CA TYR A 46 -7.07 1.17 2.64
C TYR A 46 -7.40 -0.06 3.51
N PRO A 47 -6.54 -0.50 4.45
CA PRO A 47 -6.90 -1.54 5.41
C PRO A 47 -8.15 -1.19 6.22
N THR A 48 -8.35 0.06 6.61
CA THR A 48 -9.53 0.44 7.40
C THR A 48 -10.84 0.41 6.62
N GLU A 49 -10.77 0.54 5.30
CA GLU A 49 -11.93 0.48 4.40
C GLU A 49 -12.33 -0.95 4.05
N ILE A 50 -11.36 -1.86 3.87
CA ILE A 50 -11.63 -3.26 3.50
C ILE A 50 -11.94 -4.16 4.72
N LEU A 51 -11.47 -3.81 5.92
CA LEU A 51 -11.65 -4.62 7.13
C LEU A 51 -12.94 -4.27 7.87
N GLN A 52 -13.73 -5.30 8.17
CA GLN A 52 -14.89 -5.23 9.07
C GLN A 52 -14.51 -4.69 10.45
N TYR A 53 -15.44 -3.97 11.10
CA TYR A 53 -15.22 -3.29 12.37
C TYR A 53 -14.65 -4.18 13.49
N SER A 54 -15.06 -5.45 13.54
CA SER A 54 -14.65 -6.40 14.59
C SER A 54 -13.19 -6.83 14.51
N ILE A 55 -12.60 -6.88 13.31
CA ILE A 55 -11.23 -7.36 13.07
C ILE A 55 -10.26 -6.23 12.69
N ARG A 56 -10.78 -5.02 12.44
CA ARG A 56 -10.01 -3.86 11.97
C ARG A 56 -8.78 -3.56 12.83
N SER A 57 -8.91 -3.60 14.15
CA SER A 57 -7.78 -3.33 15.06
C SER A 57 -6.65 -4.35 14.90
N LYS A 58 -7.00 -5.64 14.78
CA LYS A 58 -6.03 -6.73 14.55
C LYS A 58 -5.37 -6.62 13.17
N GLY A 59 -6.16 -6.29 12.14
CA GLY A 59 -5.65 -6.06 10.78
C GLY A 59 -4.64 -4.90 10.72
N LEU A 60 -4.97 -3.76 11.35
CA LEU A 60 -4.05 -2.63 11.45
C LEU A 60 -2.77 -2.96 12.21
N SER A 61 -2.85 -3.72 13.32
CA SER A 61 -1.66 -4.15 14.05
C SER A 61 -0.73 -4.99 13.17
N LEU A 62 -1.27 -5.89 12.34
CA LEU A 62 -0.48 -6.68 11.40
C LEU A 62 0.18 -5.81 10.33
N THR A 63 -0.55 -4.84 9.78
CA THR A 63 -0.01 -3.86 8.83
C THR A 63 1.17 -3.10 9.43
N PHE A 64 1.04 -2.62 10.67
CA PHE A 64 2.15 -1.93 11.34
C PHE A 64 3.35 -2.84 11.58
N ILE A 65 3.13 -4.10 12.00
CA ILE A 65 4.22 -5.07 12.15
C ILE A 65 4.96 -5.28 10.83
N ALA A 66 4.23 -5.44 9.72
CA ALA A 66 4.83 -5.60 8.39
C ALA A 66 5.63 -4.35 7.96
N ILE A 67 5.11 -3.14 8.21
CA ILE A 67 5.80 -1.88 7.93
C ILE A 67 7.09 -1.79 8.75
N TYR A 68 6.99 -1.89 10.08
CA TYR A 68 8.15 -1.70 10.95
C TYR A 68 9.21 -2.80 10.78
N SER A 69 8.82 -4.05 10.57
CA SER A 69 9.77 -5.13 10.26
C SER A 69 10.53 -4.86 8.96
N SER A 70 9.83 -4.41 7.91
CA SER A 70 10.46 -4.01 6.65
C SER A 70 11.41 -2.82 6.83
N LEU A 71 11.03 -1.82 7.63
CA LEU A 71 11.89 -0.67 7.93
C LEU A 71 13.17 -1.08 8.66
N VAL A 72 13.09 -2.01 9.61
CA VAL A 72 14.27 -2.54 10.32
C VAL A 72 15.23 -3.20 9.33
N ILE A 73 14.72 -4.09 8.47
CA ILE A 73 15.54 -4.75 7.43
C ILE A 73 16.19 -3.71 6.53
N LEU A 74 15.40 -2.74 6.05
CA LEU A 74 15.87 -1.70 5.14
C LEU A 74 16.97 -0.81 5.77
N SER A 75 16.88 -0.54 7.07
CA SER A 75 17.86 0.25 7.81
C SER A 75 19.26 -0.40 7.79
N PHE A 76 19.34 -1.73 7.84
CA PHE A 76 20.59 -2.46 7.73
C PHE A 76 21.06 -2.67 6.29
N VAL A 77 20.12 -2.94 5.36
CA VAL A 77 20.46 -3.24 3.97
C VAL A 77 20.92 -1.99 3.21
N ASN A 78 20.31 -0.83 3.46
CA ASN A 78 20.63 0.42 2.77
C ASN A 78 22.11 0.84 2.83
N PRO A 79 22.78 0.91 4.00
CA PRO A 79 24.19 1.31 4.06
C PRO A 79 25.09 0.29 3.32
N ILE A 80 24.83 -1.01 3.50
CA ILE A 80 25.61 -2.09 2.85
C ILE A 80 25.47 -2.01 1.32
N ALA A 81 24.24 -1.81 0.83
CA ALA A 81 23.96 -1.76 -0.60
C ALA A 81 24.52 -0.49 -1.25
N LEU A 82 24.45 0.66 -0.57
CA LEU A 82 25.04 1.91 -1.04
C LEU A 82 26.57 1.84 -1.09
N GLU A 83 27.22 1.18 -0.14
CA GLU A 83 28.68 0.98 -0.16
C GLU A 83 29.11 0.08 -1.33
N ALA A 84 28.35 -1.00 -1.61
CA ALA A 84 28.70 -1.96 -2.64
C ALA A 84 28.38 -1.48 -4.07
N ILE A 85 27.26 -0.77 -4.27
CA ILE A 85 26.67 -0.54 -5.60
C ILE A 85 26.44 0.96 -5.90
N GLY A 86 26.61 1.84 -4.92
CA GLY A 86 26.50 3.29 -5.07
C GLY A 86 25.16 3.74 -5.62
N TRP A 87 25.18 4.67 -6.59
CA TRP A 87 23.96 5.23 -7.20
C TRP A 87 23.07 4.20 -7.90
N LYS A 88 23.63 3.06 -8.35
CA LYS A 88 22.86 2.03 -9.07
C LYS A 88 21.84 1.34 -8.18
N TYR A 89 22.02 1.37 -6.86
CA TYR A 89 21.05 0.84 -5.89
C TYR A 89 19.68 1.54 -6.01
N TYR A 90 19.65 2.82 -6.36
CA TYR A 90 18.40 3.57 -6.54
C TYR A 90 17.53 3.05 -7.70
N ILE A 91 18.11 2.35 -8.68
CA ILE A 91 17.37 1.73 -9.79
C ILE A 91 16.47 0.60 -9.26
N VAL A 92 16.92 -0.15 -8.25
CA VAL A 92 16.12 -1.22 -7.62
C VAL A 92 14.86 -0.63 -7.01
N PHE A 93 14.96 0.50 -6.31
CA PHE A 93 13.79 1.18 -5.77
C PHE A 93 12.86 1.76 -6.84
N CYS A 94 13.39 2.21 -7.98
CA CYS A 94 12.55 2.61 -9.11
C CYS A 94 11.72 1.43 -9.62
N TRP A 95 12.35 0.26 -9.75
CA TRP A 95 11.68 -0.96 -10.17
C TRP A 95 10.62 -1.41 -9.17
N THR A 96 10.96 -1.49 -7.87
CA THR A 96 10.00 -1.91 -6.84
C THR A 96 8.82 -0.95 -6.75
N THR A 97 9.05 0.36 -6.82
CA THR A 97 7.98 1.37 -6.88
C THR A 97 7.10 1.19 -8.11
N GLY A 98 7.69 0.87 -9.26
CA GLY A 98 6.95 0.57 -10.50
C GLY A 98 6.07 -0.66 -10.37
N VAL A 99 6.61 -1.76 -9.84
CA VAL A 99 5.85 -2.98 -9.57
C VAL A 99 4.71 -2.70 -8.59
N SER A 100 4.95 -1.95 -7.52
CA SER A 100 3.90 -1.57 -6.57
C SER A 100 2.77 -0.80 -7.25
N VAL A 101 3.06 0.14 -8.16
CA VAL A 101 2.02 0.86 -8.91
C VAL A 101 1.19 -0.09 -9.78
N VAL A 102 1.84 -1.02 -10.48
CA VAL A 102 1.15 -2.01 -11.33
C VAL A 102 0.27 -2.94 -10.49
N VAL A 103 0.80 -3.44 -9.37
CA VAL A 103 0.06 -4.29 -8.44
C VAL A 103 -1.13 -3.54 -7.86
N ASN A 104 -0.95 -2.29 -7.44
CA ASN A 104 -2.04 -1.45 -6.95
C ASN A 104 -3.13 -1.26 -8.00
N PHE A 105 -2.75 -1.01 -9.26
CA PHE A 105 -3.71 -0.83 -10.35
C PHE A 105 -4.51 -2.09 -10.68
N LEU A 106 -3.91 -3.28 -10.55
CA LEU A 106 -4.57 -4.55 -10.91
C LEU A 106 -5.34 -5.21 -9.76
N LEU A 107 -4.80 -5.16 -8.54
CA LEU A 107 -5.34 -5.91 -7.40
C LEU A 107 -6.22 -5.06 -6.48
N LEU A 108 -6.04 -3.75 -6.43
CA LEU A 108 -6.83 -2.89 -5.55
C LEU A 108 -8.02 -2.31 -6.31
N PRO A 109 -9.26 -2.81 -6.08
CA PRO A 109 -10.44 -2.13 -6.58
C PRO A 109 -10.56 -0.75 -5.91
N GLU A 110 -11.03 0.24 -6.66
CA GLU A 110 -11.31 1.58 -6.16
C GLU A 110 -12.42 1.51 -5.12
N THR A 111 -12.10 1.79 -3.85
CA THR A 111 -13.04 1.78 -2.71
C THR A 111 -13.65 3.14 -2.42
N LYS A 112 -13.25 4.19 -3.15
CA LYS A 112 -13.62 5.57 -2.89
C LYS A 112 -15.12 5.81 -3.10
N GLY A 113 -15.80 6.22 -2.03
CA GLY A 113 -17.20 6.66 -2.07
C GLY A 113 -18.23 5.54 -1.96
N LEU A 114 -17.79 4.30 -1.69
CA LEU A 114 -18.68 3.19 -1.37
C LEU A 114 -18.93 3.13 0.14
N SER A 115 -20.15 2.75 0.53
CA SER A 115 -20.43 2.40 1.92
C SER A 115 -19.70 1.12 2.32
N LEU A 116 -19.42 0.95 3.61
CA LEU A 116 -18.75 -0.26 4.12
C LEU A 116 -19.51 -1.55 3.76
N GLU A 117 -20.85 -1.48 3.64
CA GLU A 117 -21.70 -2.61 3.24
C GLU A 117 -21.56 -2.95 1.74
N GLU A 118 -21.41 -1.95 0.87
CA GLU A 118 -21.18 -2.16 -0.56
C GLU A 118 -19.77 -2.71 -0.84
N ILE A 119 -18.77 -2.29 -0.06
CA ILE A 119 -17.41 -2.86 -0.12
C ILE A 119 -17.42 -4.33 0.32
N GLU A 120 -18.13 -4.66 1.40
CA GLU A 120 -18.29 -6.06 1.84
C GLU A 120 -19.01 -6.90 0.78
N GLY A 121 -20.03 -6.36 0.11
CA GLY A 121 -20.70 -7.00 -1.02
C GLY A 121 -19.75 -7.30 -2.20
N LEU A 122 -18.85 -6.36 -2.53
CA LEU A 122 -17.90 -6.49 -3.64
C LEU A 122 -16.85 -7.59 -3.39
N PHE A 123 -16.42 -7.75 -2.14
CA PHE A 123 -15.52 -8.83 -1.74
C PHE A 123 -16.26 -10.17 -1.63
N ARG A 124 -17.50 -10.18 -1.12
CA ARG A 124 -18.32 -11.39 -1.00
C ARG A 124 -18.66 -12.01 -2.36
N ASP A 125 -18.99 -11.22 -3.37
CA ASP A 125 -19.24 -11.74 -4.73
C ASP A 125 -17.95 -12.27 -5.40
N LYS A 126 -16.79 -11.69 -5.10
CA LYS A 126 -15.49 -12.22 -5.56
C LYS A 126 -15.11 -13.54 -4.89
N ASP A 127 -15.49 -13.73 -3.63
CA ASP A 127 -15.29 -15.00 -2.92
C ASP A 127 -16.24 -16.10 -3.44
N VAL A 128 -17.46 -15.76 -3.85
CA VAL A 128 -18.41 -16.72 -4.46
C VAL A 128 -17.97 -17.15 -5.87
N VAL A 129 -17.32 -16.27 -6.64
CA VAL A 129 -16.82 -16.60 -8.00
C VAL A 129 -15.49 -17.39 -7.97
N ASN A 130 -14.66 -17.23 -6.94
CA ASN A 130 -13.38 -17.97 -6.81
C ASN A 130 -13.45 -19.18 -5.85
N GLY A 131 -14.58 -19.40 -5.18
CA GLY A 131 -14.74 -20.40 -4.11
C GLY A 131 -15.86 -21.41 -4.36
N ALA A 132 -15.97 -21.97 -5.57
CA ALA A 132 -16.70 -23.21 -5.77
C ALA A 132 -15.79 -24.43 -5.50
N ASP A 133 -15.48 -24.70 -4.23
CA ASP A 133 -15.64 -26.04 -3.61
C ASP A 133 -15.10 -26.03 -2.16
N GLY A 134 -15.98 -26.30 -1.19
CA GLY A 134 -15.60 -26.48 0.22
C GLY A 134 -16.66 -26.05 1.23
N SER A 135 -17.79 -26.76 1.25
CA SER A 135 -18.84 -26.83 2.30
C SER A 135 -18.77 -25.79 3.45
N ALA A 136 -19.79 -24.97 3.66
CA ALA A 136 -20.92 -25.43 4.46
C ALA A 136 -22.23 -24.73 4.03
N LYS A 137 -23.15 -25.54 3.48
CA LYS A 137 -24.58 -25.31 3.56
C LYS A 137 -24.97 -24.99 5.02
N LEU A 138 -25.60 -23.84 5.24
CA LEU A 138 -26.70 -23.73 6.17
C LEU A 138 -27.86 -23.08 5.40
N GLU A 139 -28.73 -23.94 4.89
CA GLU A 139 -30.02 -23.57 4.31
C GLU A 139 -30.95 -23.00 5.39
N GLY A 140 -31.60 -21.90 5.06
CA GLY A 140 -33.05 -21.72 5.26
C GLY A 140 -33.55 -21.31 6.65
N GLY A 141 -34.15 -20.11 6.74
CA GLY A 141 -35.00 -19.75 7.88
C GLY A 141 -35.43 -18.29 7.90
N GLU A 142 -36.46 -17.98 7.11
CA GLU A 142 -37.49 -16.95 7.31
C GLU A 142 -37.16 -15.53 7.82
N VAL A 143 -37.59 -14.57 6.99
CA VAL A 143 -37.91 -13.19 7.36
C VAL A 143 -39.02 -13.18 8.41
N SER A 144 -38.78 -12.61 9.59
CA SER A 144 -39.86 -12.10 10.44
C SER A 144 -39.49 -10.77 11.06
N HIS A 145 -40.21 -9.72 10.63
CA HIS A 145 -40.37 -8.46 11.34
C HIS A 145 -40.68 -8.72 12.82
N VAL A 146 -39.93 -8.11 13.73
CA VAL A 146 -40.39 -7.89 15.10
C VAL A 146 -40.19 -6.42 15.43
N ASP A 147 -41.30 -5.68 15.38
CA ASP A 147 -41.50 -4.44 16.10
C ASP A 147 -41.11 -4.62 17.57
N VAL A 148 -40.26 -3.73 18.10
CA VAL A 148 -40.16 -3.52 19.54
C VAL A 148 -40.42 -2.05 19.82
N LYS A 149 -41.72 -1.75 19.99
CA LYS A 149 -42.20 -0.71 20.89
C LYS A 149 -41.69 -1.04 22.30
N TYR A 150 -40.99 -0.11 22.95
CA TYR A 150 -41.47 0.70 24.08
C TYR A 150 -40.40 1.73 24.43
#